data_AF-A0AAV6RGZ0-F1
#
_entry.id   AF-A0AAV6RGZ0-F1
#
_cell.length_a   1.000
_cell.length_b   1.000
_cell.length_c   1.000
_cell.angle_alpha   90.00
_cell.angle_beta   90.00
_cell.angle_gamma   90.00
#
_symmetry.space_group_name_H-M   'P 1'
#
loop_
_entity.id
_entity.type
_entity.pdbx_description
1 polymer ?
#
loop_
_entity_poly.entity_id
_entity_poly.type
_entity_poly.pdbx_seq_one_letter_code
_entity_poly.pdbx_strand_id
1 'polypeptide(L)'
;MDLLTKTLFLCLALALANGAPAPGADEEADAHVAVPDRCEGIEFDAITPDEKGTTFFFKGCHVWKGFHGPAQLSNEVFKELSGINHSHVDAAFRMHNTENTDVHDHIFFFQGDKVFSYYNHTLEDGYPKQIQEQFPGIPSHLDAAVECPRGECTADSVLFFKGHDVHVYDISTKQVKTKNWPHLPVCTSVLRWLEHYYCFHGHNFTRFNPVSGVVNGTYPKDARNYFMKCPNFGHGSHSMVPKCSDIKIDAITTDDAGKTYLFRGPMYMRLDTHRDGLHPFQITRTWKELTNGVDAVFSFMDKIYMIKVEL
;
A
#
# COMPACT_ATOMS: atom_id res chain seq x y z
N MET A 1 61.82 -83.74 -26.83
CA MET A 1 61.01 -82.78 -27.62
C MET A 1 60.51 -81.75 -26.64
N ASP A 2 61.41 -80.92 -26.13
CA ASP A 2 61.83 -79.61 -26.71
C ASP A 2 60.87 -78.51 -26.23
N LEU A 3 61.27 -77.71 -25.23
CA LEU A 3 62.11 -76.51 -25.27
C LEU A 3 61.28 -75.21 -25.48
N LEU A 4 61.63 -74.21 -24.66
CA LEU A 4 61.67 -72.76 -24.94
C LEU A 4 60.46 -71.85 -24.64
N THR A 5 60.60 -71.14 -23.51
CA THR A 5 60.70 -69.67 -23.36
C THR A 5 59.80 -68.72 -24.17
N LYS A 6 59.24 -67.70 -23.50
CA LYS A 6 59.45 -66.24 -23.73
C LYS A 6 58.42 -65.44 -22.89
N THR A 7 58.82 -64.64 -21.90
CA THR A 7 59.25 -63.22 -21.92
C THR A 7 58.13 -62.25 -21.49
N LEU A 8 58.42 -61.55 -20.39
CA LEU A 8 58.02 -60.19 -19.98
C LEU A 8 57.08 -59.39 -20.90
N PHE A 9 56.05 -58.75 -20.33
CA PHE A 9 55.88 -57.30 -20.40
C PHE A 9 55.02 -56.77 -19.24
N LEU A 10 55.65 -55.91 -18.46
CA LEU A 10 55.10 -55.12 -17.36
C LEU A 10 54.41 -53.89 -17.98
N CYS A 11 53.09 -53.75 -17.82
CA CYS A 11 52.39 -52.50 -18.10
C CYS A 11 51.63 -52.08 -16.84
N LEU A 12 52.33 -51.35 -15.98
CA LEU A 12 51.77 -50.60 -14.87
C LEU A 12 51.09 -49.36 -15.45
N ALA A 13 49.76 -49.39 -15.61
CA ALA A 13 49.02 -48.19 -15.96
C ALA A 13 48.87 -47.32 -14.70
N LEU A 14 49.72 -46.28 -14.58
CA LEU A 14 49.44 -45.15 -13.69
C LEU A 14 48.23 -44.39 -14.26
N ALA A 15 47.06 -44.59 -13.65
CA ALA A 15 45.98 -43.64 -13.80
C ALA A 15 46.28 -42.42 -12.91
N LEU A 16 46.69 -41.31 -13.53
CA LEU A 16 46.68 -40.00 -12.88
C LEU A 16 45.21 -39.61 -12.65
N ALA A 17 44.71 -39.86 -11.44
CA ALA A 17 43.49 -39.23 -10.97
C ALA A 17 43.80 -37.74 -10.76
N ASN A 18 43.34 -36.89 -11.68
CA ASN A 18 43.19 -35.47 -11.39
C ASN A 18 42.17 -35.36 -10.25
N GLY A 19 42.64 -35.08 -9.04
CA GLY A 19 41.80 -34.69 -7.93
C GLY A 19 41.03 -33.43 -8.31
N ALA A 20 39.71 -33.51 -8.34
CA ALA A 20 38.85 -32.34 -8.42
C ALA A 20 39.11 -31.47 -7.16
N PRO A 21 39.20 -30.13 -7.29
CA PRO A 21 39.26 -29.27 -6.11
C PRO A 21 37.95 -29.43 -5.32
N ALA A 22 38.06 -29.56 -4.01
CA ALA A 22 36.93 -29.45 -3.11
C ALA A 22 36.21 -28.11 -3.35
N PRO A 23 34.87 -28.05 -3.35
CA PRO A 23 34.18 -26.77 -3.39
C PRO A 23 34.48 -26.05 -2.08
N GLY A 24 35.23 -24.95 -2.19
CA GLY A 24 35.50 -24.04 -1.10
C GLY A 24 34.20 -23.43 -0.59
N ALA A 25 34.18 -23.20 0.72
CA ALA A 25 33.22 -22.35 1.37
C ALA A 25 33.28 -20.93 0.78
N ASP A 26 32.11 -20.28 0.79
CA ASP A 26 31.92 -18.83 0.71
C ASP A 26 32.30 -18.15 -0.62
N GLU A 27 31.54 -18.48 -1.67
CA GLU A 27 31.12 -17.45 -2.64
C GLU A 27 29.70 -17.03 -2.26
N GLU A 28 29.58 -15.92 -1.52
CA GLU A 28 28.37 -15.10 -1.56
C GLU A 28 28.12 -14.75 -3.02
N ALA A 29 27.20 -15.49 -3.65
CA ALA A 29 26.61 -15.08 -4.89
C ALA A 29 25.89 -13.76 -4.62
N ASP A 30 26.57 -12.66 -4.98
CA ASP A 30 25.97 -11.35 -5.24
C ASP A 30 24.94 -11.52 -6.36
N ALA A 31 23.79 -12.07 -5.99
CA ALA A 31 22.62 -12.09 -6.83
C ALA A 31 22.15 -10.63 -6.87
N HIS A 32 22.55 -9.92 -7.92
CA HIS A 32 21.83 -8.74 -8.38
C HIS A 32 20.34 -9.10 -8.44
N VAL A 33 19.59 -8.79 -7.38
CA VAL A 33 18.16 -9.03 -7.34
C VAL A 33 17.57 -8.21 -8.46
N ALA A 34 17.03 -8.87 -9.49
CA ALA A 34 16.46 -8.18 -10.63
C ALA A 34 15.38 -7.22 -10.12
N VAL A 35 15.53 -5.93 -10.44
CA VAL A 35 14.59 -4.90 -10.03
C VAL A 35 13.27 -5.17 -10.76
N PRO A 36 12.17 -5.46 -10.06
CA PRO A 36 10.88 -5.67 -10.71
C PRO A 36 10.43 -4.40 -11.43
N ASP A 37 9.81 -4.54 -12.61
CA ASP A 37 9.12 -3.43 -13.26
C ASP A 37 7.64 -3.47 -12.88
N ARG A 38 7.16 -2.42 -12.20
CA ARG A 38 5.75 -2.33 -11.81
C ARG A 38 4.78 -2.19 -12.98
N CYS A 39 5.27 -1.87 -14.17
CA CYS A 39 4.47 -1.80 -15.39
C CYS A 39 4.17 -3.18 -16.00
N GLU A 40 4.88 -4.23 -15.59
CA GLU A 40 4.62 -5.62 -15.98
C GLU A 40 3.39 -6.23 -15.28
N GLY A 41 2.66 -5.44 -14.49
CA GLY A 41 1.45 -5.89 -13.82
C GLY A 41 1.77 -6.73 -12.59
N ILE A 42 2.57 -6.17 -11.69
CA ILE A 42 2.92 -6.79 -10.42
C ILE A 42 1.82 -6.58 -9.37
N GLU A 43 1.84 -7.47 -8.38
CA GLU A 43 1.06 -7.36 -7.15
C GLU A 43 1.94 -6.80 -6.04
N PHE A 44 1.49 -5.75 -5.38
CA PHE A 44 2.20 -5.14 -4.24
C PHE A 44 1.84 -5.85 -2.93
N ASP A 45 2.87 -6.04 -2.10
CA ASP A 45 2.76 -6.71 -0.80
C ASP A 45 2.24 -5.74 0.28
N ALA A 46 2.56 -4.44 0.17
CA ALA A 46 2.02 -3.41 1.05
C ALA A 46 2.00 -2.03 0.37
N ILE A 47 1.08 -1.16 0.77
CA ILE A 47 0.99 0.22 0.28
C ILE A 47 0.60 1.14 1.45
N THR A 48 1.38 2.20 1.68
CA THR A 48 1.06 3.18 2.73
C THR A 48 1.68 4.55 2.43
N PRO A 49 1.05 5.68 2.78
CA PRO A 49 1.72 6.96 2.83
C PRO A 49 2.71 7.05 4.02
N ASP A 50 3.69 7.96 3.92
CA ASP A 50 4.50 8.40 5.05
C ASP A 50 3.93 9.65 5.73
N GLU A 51 4.60 10.15 6.76
CA GLU A 51 4.19 11.35 7.51
C GLU A 51 4.10 12.61 6.64
N LYS A 52 4.75 12.62 5.48
CA LYS A 52 4.74 13.71 4.49
C LYS A 52 3.69 13.49 3.39
N GLY A 53 2.92 12.40 3.44
CA GLY A 53 1.91 12.06 2.45
C GLY A 53 2.44 11.40 1.18
N THR A 54 3.72 11.03 1.14
CA THR A 54 4.26 10.28 0.02
C THR A 54 3.85 8.82 0.11
N THR A 55 3.07 8.33 -0.85
CA THR A 55 2.68 6.91 -0.91
C THR A 55 3.85 6.02 -1.31
N PHE A 56 4.13 4.97 -0.54
CA PHE A 56 5.10 3.92 -0.84
C PHE A 56 4.38 2.65 -1.27
N PHE A 57 4.93 1.97 -2.28
CA PHE A 57 4.46 0.68 -2.78
C PHE A 57 5.57 -0.35 -2.59
N PHE A 58 5.31 -1.45 -1.88
CA PHE A 58 6.32 -2.45 -1.54
C PHE A 58 6.15 -3.72 -2.37
N LYS A 59 7.26 -4.29 -2.84
CA LYS A 59 7.32 -5.63 -3.46
C LYS A 59 8.64 -6.32 -3.17
N GLY A 60 8.61 -7.43 -2.43
CA GLY A 60 9.79 -8.13 -1.97
C GLY A 60 10.72 -7.18 -1.22
N CYS A 61 12.00 -7.16 -1.60
CA CYS A 61 12.98 -6.22 -1.05
C CYS A 61 12.93 -4.80 -1.66
N HIS A 62 12.00 -4.51 -2.58
CA HIS A 62 11.92 -3.24 -3.28
C HIS A 62 10.76 -2.37 -2.80
N VAL A 63 10.95 -1.07 -2.94
CA VAL A 63 9.92 -0.06 -2.70
C VAL A 63 9.96 1.01 -3.78
N TRP A 64 8.78 1.52 -4.12
CA TRP A 64 8.65 2.70 -4.97
C TRP A 64 8.09 3.88 -4.19
N LYS A 65 8.76 5.02 -4.33
CA LYS A 65 8.31 6.30 -3.76
C LYS A 65 7.34 7.00 -4.72
N GLY A 66 6.09 7.13 -4.29
CA GLY A 66 5.00 7.75 -5.04
C GLY A 66 4.63 7.00 -6.33
N PHE A 67 3.81 7.68 -7.13
CA PHE A 67 3.28 7.17 -8.40
C PHE A 67 4.30 7.17 -9.57
N HIS A 68 5.48 7.77 -9.36
CA HIS A 68 6.46 8.03 -10.43
C HIS A 68 7.91 7.68 -10.10
N GLY A 69 8.26 7.44 -8.83
CA GLY A 69 9.65 7.18 -8.44
C GLY A 69 10.22 5.90 -9.06
N PRO A 70 11.55 5.76 -9.14
CA PRO A 70 12.16 4.46 -9.46
C PRO A 70 11.95 3.47 -8.32
N ALA A 71 12.16 2.18 -8.60
CA ALA A 71 12.31 1.18 -7.55
C ALA A 71 13.62 1.45 -6.80
N GLN A 72 13.60 1.27 -5.50
CA GLN A 72 14.75 1.32 -4.60
C GLN A 72 14.70 0.12 -3.68
N LEU A 73 15.81 -0.25 -3.06
CA LEU A 73 15.76 -1.26 -2.01
C LEU A 73 15.07 -0.68 -0.77
N SER A 74 14.18 -1.46 -0.17
CA SER A 74 13.38 -1.03 0.99
C SER A 74 14.28 -0.66 2.18
N ASN A 75 15.42 -1.34 2.36
CA ASN A 75 16.39 -1.07 3.43
C ASN A 75 17.24 0.21 3.22
N GLU A 76 17.36 0.69 1.98
CA GLU A 76 18.00 1.97 1.67
C GLU A 76 17.09 3.15 2.01
N VAL A 77 15.76 2.93 1.91
CA VAL A 77 14.75 3.95 2.23
C VAL A 77 14.39 3.92 3.72
N PHE A 78 14.07 2.74 4.25
CA PHE A 78 13.71 2.51 5.64
C PHE A 78 14.88 1.83 6.36
N LYS A 79 15.61 2.60 7.16
CA LYS A 79 16.80 2.12 7.85
C LYS A 79 16.46 0.93 8.76
N GLU A 80 17.42 0.02 8.92
CA GLU A 80 17.31 -1.12 9.85
C GLU A 80 16.20 -2.13 9.51
N LEU A 81 15.55 -1.98 8.35
CA LEU A 81 14.67 -3.01 7.80
C LEU A 81 15.45 -4.29 7.40
N SER A 82 16.78 -4.20 7.28
CA SER A 82 17.70 -5.25 6.82
C SER A 82 17.99 -6.36 7.83
N GLY A 83 17.49 -6.31 9.07
CA GLY A 83 17.70 -7.36 10.07
C GLY A 83 16.94 -8.67 9.83
N ILE A 84 16.27 -8.83 8.69
CA ILE A 84 15.22 -9.82 8.49
C ILE A 84 15.40 -10.55 7.17
N ASN A 85 15.43 -11.88 7.23
CA ASN A 85 15.82 -12.79 6.15
C ASN A 85 15.04 -12.68 4.83
N HIS A 86 14.06 -11.77 4.67
CA HIS A 86 13.37 -11.57 3.39
C HIS A 86 12.92 -10.12 3.09
N SER A 87 13.19 -9.11 3.93
CA SER A 87 12.91 -7.66 3.70
C SER A 87 11.56 -7.27 3.06
N HIS A 88 10.56 -8.15 3.08
CA HIS A 88 9.22 -7.92 2.55
C HIS A 88 8.31 -7.46 3.68
N VAL A 89 7.27 -6.72 3.31
CA VAL A 89 6.29 -6.16 4.23
C VAL A 89 4.96 -6.82 3.91
N ASP A 90 4.38 -7.51 4.88
CA ASP A 90 3.10 -8.23 4.71
C ASP A 90 1.91 -7.26 4.67
N ALA A 91 1.99 -6.22 5.48
CA ALA A 91 0.97 -5.17 5.55
C ALA A 91 1.61 -3.89 6.08
N ALA A 92 1.03 -2.75 5.72
CA ALA A 92 1.48 -1.46 6.23
C ALA A 92 0.32 -0.47 6.32
N PHE A 93 0.38 0.45 7.30
CA PHE A 93 -0.50 1.62 7.34
C PHE A 93 0.18 2.78 8.05
N ARG A 94 -0.35 4.00 7.83
CA ARG A 94 0.07 5.21 8.56
C ARG A 94 -0.96 5.54 9.63
N MET A 95 -0.55 5.57 10.89
CA MET A 95 -1.42 5.81 12.02
C MET A 95 -2.14 7.16 11.92
N HIS A 96 -3.45 7.14 12.06
CA HIS A 96 -4.26 8.33 12.25
C HIS A 96 -4.86 8.31 13.66
N ASN A 97 -4.13 8.86 14.61
CA ASN A 97 -4.58 9.04 15.98
C ASN A 97 -4.43 10.51 16.37
N THR A 98 -5.49 11.30 16.28
CA THR A 98 -5.41 12.74 16.58
C THR A 98 -5.39 13.04 18.09
N GLU A 99 -5.76 12.06 18.92
CA GLU A 99 -5.74 12.19 20.39
C GLU A 99 -4.34 11.93 20.99
N ASN A 100 -3.52 11.13 20.31
CA ASN A 100 -2.13 10.88 20.69
C ASN A 100 -1.18 11.26 19.55
N THR A 101 -0.65 12.48 19.63
CA THR A 101 0.27 13.03 18.63
C THR A 101 1.60 12.30 18.54
N ASP A 102 2.04 11.63 19.62
CA ASP A 102 3.34 10.95 19.67
C ASP A 102 3.39 9.69 18.82
N VAL A 103 2.24 9.19 18.39
CA VAL A 103 2.13 8.06 17.45
C VAL A 103 1.38 8.44 16.18
N HIS A 104 0.90 9.67 16.08
CA HIS A 104 0.23 10.17 14.88
C HIS A 104 1.20 10.20 13.71
N ASP A 105 0.75 9.78 12.53
CA ASP A 105 1.56 9.68 11.31
C ASP A 105 2.73 8.67 11.34
N HIS A 106 2.91 7.92 12.41
CA HIS A 106 3.85 6.80 12.42
C HIS A 106 3.40 5.72 11.45
N ILE A 107 4.37 5.15 10.72
CA ILE A 107 4.12 4.09 9.76
C ILE A 107 4.36 2.76 10.45
N PHE A 108 3.36 1.89 10.44
CA PHE A 108 3.45 0.56 10.99
C PHE A 108 3.64 -0.45 9.87
N PHE A 109 4.72 -1.24 9.94
CA PHE A 109 4.96 -2.38 9.05
C PHE A 109 4.75 -3.69 9.80
N PHE A 110 4.15 -4.66 9.13
CA PHE A 110 3.86 -5.98 9.67
C PHE A 110 4.64 -7.03 8.90
N GLN A 111 5.20 -7.98 9.65
CA GLN A 111 5.89 -9.12 9.08
C GLN A 111 5.76 -10.33 10.01
N GLY A 112 5.06 -11.36 9.56
CA GLY A 112 4.76 -12.54 10.38
C GLY A 112 3.99 -12.16 11.64
N ASP A 113 4.58 -12.41 12.81
CA ASP A 113 4.04 -12.06 14.13
C ASP A 113 4.54 -10.71 14.66
N LYS A 114 5.43 -10.03 13.92
CA LYS A 114 6.06 -8.78 14.33
C LYS A 114 5.42 -7.55 13.71
N VAL A 115 5.55 -6.46 14.46
CA VAL A 115 5.25 -5.12 13.98
C VAL A 115 6.45 -4.22 14.22
N PHE A 116 6.67 -3.30 13.29
CA PHE A 116 7.71 -2.26 13.31
C PHE A 116 7.01 -0.91 13.22
N SER A 117 7.51 0.09 13.94
CA SER A 117 7.04 1.47 13.85
C SER A 117 8.16 2.32 13.29
N TYR A 118 7.84 3.13 12.29
CA TYR A 118 8.75 4.06 11.65
C TYR A 118 8.22 5.47 11.74
N TYR A 119 9.11 6.42 12.00
CA TYR A 119 8.84 7.84 11.84
C TYR A 119 9.99 8.49 11.07
N ASN A 120 9.65 9.29 10.03
CA ASN A 120 10.65 9.90 9.15
C ASN A 120 11.68 8.87 8.62
N HIS A 121 11.15 7.69 8.25
CA HIS A 121 11.88 6.52 7.73
C HIS A 121 12.97 5.94 8.66
N THR A 122 12.91 6.28 9.96
CA THR A 122 13.76 5.71 11.02
C THR A 122 12.96 4.76 11.88
N LEU A 123 13.54 3.62 12.25
CA LEU A 123 12.91 2.65 13.14
C LEU A 123 12.83 3.25 14.55
N GLU A 124 11.66 3.18 15.17
CA GLU A 124 11.44 3.70 16.52
C GLU A 124 12.05 2.79 17.59
N ASP A 125 12.58 3.40 18.65
CA ASP A 125 13.15 2.67 19.79
C ASP A 125 12.15 1.68 20.40
N GLY A 126 12.63 0.46 20.67
CA GLY A 126 11.81 -0.62 21.24
C GLY A 126 10.99 -1.41 20.23
N TYR A 127 11.18 -1.19 18.93
CA TYR A 127 10.68 -2.07 17.86
C TYR A 127 11.80 -2.98 17.30
N PRO A 128 11.46 -4.15 16.73
CA PRO A 128 10.11 -4.69 16.55
C PRO A 128 9.46 -5.19 17.83
N LYS A 129 8.13 -5.16 17.84
CA LYS A 129 7.26 -5.72 18.90
C LYS A 129 6.45 -6.88 18.38
N GLN A 130 5.88 -7.65 19.30
CA GLN A 130 4.83 -8.62 18.94
C GLN A 130 3.55 -7.87 18.53
N ILE A 131 2.85 -8.35 17.49
CA ILE A 131 1.55 -7.79 17.10
C ILE A 131 0.59 -7.81 18.29
N GLN A 132 0.58 -8.87 19.09
CA GLN A 132 -0.28 -8.96 20.28
C GLN A 132 0.04 -7.95 21.38
N GLU A 133 1.28 -7.46 21.44
CA GLU A 133 1.68 -6.43 22.41
C GLU A 133 1.15 -5.06 21.98
N GLN A 134 1.30 -4.72 20.70
CA GLN A 134 0.95 -3.40 20.18
C GLN A 134 -0.54 -3.29 19.78
N PHE A 135 -1.08 -4.34 19.19
CA PHE A 135 -2.45 -4.46 18.66
C PHE A 135 -3.11 -5.75 19.18
N PRO A 136 -3.45 -5.82 20.49
CA PRO A 136 -4.02 -7.02 21.09
C PRO A 136 -5.29 -7.48 20.36
N GLY A 137 -5.37 -8.78 20.06
CA GLY A 137 -6.52 -9.40 19.39
C GLY A 137 -6.44 -9.41 17.86
N ILE A 138 -5.42 -8.81 17.25
CA ILE A 138 -5.17 -8.85 15.80
C ILE A 138 -4.32 -10.07 15.44
N PRO A 139 -4.66 -10.88 14.42
CA PRO A 139 -3.87 -12.05 14.07
C PRO A 139 -2.51 -11.69 13.47
N SER A 140 -1.58 -12.64 13.49
CA SER A 140 -0.33 -12.58 12.73
C SER A 140 -0.54 -12.93 11.26
N HIS A 141 0.48 -12.71 10.42
CA HIS A 141 0.48 -12.96 8.97
C HIS A 141 -0.73 -12.30 8.30
N LEU A 142 -0.77 -10.98 8.40
CA LEU A 142 -1.81 -10.13 7.80
C LEU A 142 -1.57 -10.02 6.30
N ASP A 143 -2.64 -9.85 5.52
CA ASP A 143 -2.51 -9.62 4.08
C ASP A 143 -2.52 -8.12 3.74
N ALA A 144 -3.14 -7.29 4.59
CA ALA A 144 -3.13 -5.83 4.44
C ALA A 144 -3.55 -5.12 5.73
N ALA A 145 -3.26 -3.83 5.80
CA ALA A 145 -3.74 -2.94 6.86
C ALA A 145 -4.05 -1.56 6.27
N VAL A 146 -4.95 -0.80 6.90
CA VAL A 146 -5.20 0.61 6.52
C VAL A 146 -5.80 1.37 7.69
N GLU A 147 -5.44 2.64 7.84
CA GLU A 147 -6.07 3.54 8.80
C GLU A 147 -7.50 3.93 8.39
N CYS A 148 -8.39 4.02 9.35
CA CYS A 148 -9.76 4.47 9.15
C CYS A 148 -10.18 5.52 10.18
N PRO A 149 -9.96 6.81 9.87
CA PRO A 149 -10.31 7.91 10.76
C PRO A 149 -11.80 7.97 11.10
N ARG A 150 -12.13 8.53 12.26
CA ARG A 150 -13.50 8.89 12.64
C ARG A 150 -14.12 9.82 11.60
N GLY A 151 -15.38 9.56 11.25
CA GLY A 151 -16.09 10.25 10.18
C GLY A 151 -15.88 9.63 8.79
N GLU A 152 -14.97 8.67 8.66
CA GLU A 152 -14.92 7.70 7.55
C GLU A 152 -15.27 6.29 8.08
N CYS A 153 -14.78 5.97 9.28
CA CYS A 153 -15.27 4.92 10.16
C CYS A 153 -16.05 5.49 11.37
N THR A 154 -16.65 4.59 12.15
CA THR A 154 -17.42 4.93 13.37
C THR A 154 -16.56 5.50 14.50
N ALA A 155 -15.27 5.14 14.53
CA ALA A 155 -14.25 5.61 15.46
C ALA A 155 -12.91 5.64 14.73
N ASP A 156 -11.90 6.30 15.30
CA ASP A 156 -10.53 6.21 14.83
C ASP A 156 -10.06 4.76 14.96
N SER A 157 -9.94 4.10 13.81
CA SER A 157 -9.75 2.65 13.73
C SER A 157 -8.60 2.29 12.79
N VAL A 158 -8.13 1.05 12.88
CA VAL A 158 -7.30 0.40 11.86
C VAL A 158 -8.05 -0.83 11.36
N LEU A 159 -8.10 -1.02 10.05
CA LEU A 159 -8.67 -2.22 9.43
C LEU A 159 -7.52 -3.17 9.08
N PHE A 160 -7.50 -4.35 9.69
CA PHE A 160 -6.53 -5.41 9.39
C PHE A 160 -7.20 -6.54 8.60
N PHE A 161 -6.61 -6.92 7.48
CA PHE A 161 -7.16 -7.90 6.54
C PHE A 161 -6.41 -9.23 6.65
N LYS A 162 -7.16 -10.33 6.69
CA LYS A 162 -6.65 -11.70 6.63
C LYS A 162 -7.66 -12.58 5.89
N GLY A 163 -7.37 -12.93 4.64
CA GLY A 163 -8.32 -13.54 3.72
C GLY A 163 -9.52 -12.61 3.51
N HIS A 164 -10.72 -13.13 3.81
CA HIS A 164 -11.97 -12.36 3.77
C HIS A 164 -12.35 -11.74 5.12
N ASP A 165 -11.59 -12.01 6.17
CA ASP A 165 -11.82 -11.43 7.49
C ASP A 165 -11.15 -10.07 7.61
N VAL A 166 -11.90 -9.12 8.14
CA VAL A 166 -11.47 -7.76 8.41
C VAL A 166 -11.65 -7.48 9.89
N HIS A 167 -10.54 -7.33 10.59
CA HIS A 167 -10.49 -7.00 12.00
C HIS A 167 -10.45 -5.49 12.15
N VAL A 168 -11.57 -4.91 12.58
CA VAL A 168 -11.69 -3.49 12.89
C VAL A 168 -11.17 -3.26 14.29
N TYR A 169 -9.96 -2.70 14.40
CA TYR A 169 -9.32 -2.34 15.67
C TYR A 169 -9.65 -0.90 16.02
N ASP A 170 -10.35 -0.67 17.13
CA ASP A 170 -10.61 0.66 17.66
C ASP A 170 -9.37 1.15 18.42
N ILE A 171 -8.80 2.28 18.02
CA ILE A 171 -7.51 2.76 18.52
C ILE A 171 -7.60 3.14 20.01
N SER A 172 -8.70 3.77 20.42
CA SER A 172 -8.87 4.30 21.78
C SER A 172 -9.17 3.19 22.78
N THR A 173 -10.11 2.30 22.45
CA THR A 173 -10.56 1.23 23.34
C THR A 173 -9.77 -0.06 23.20
N LYS A 174 -8.96 -0.20 22.14
CA LYS A 174 -8.22 -1.42 21.76
C LYS A 174 -9.12 -2.63 21.53
N GLN A 175 -10.42 -2.42 21.30
CA GLN A 175 -11.35 -3.50 20.99
C GLN A 175 -11.27 -3.88 19.53
N VAL A 176 -11.45 -5.18 19.26
CA VAL A 176 -11.44 -5.74 17.91
C VAL A 176 -12.83 -6.25 17.56
N LYS A 177 -13.35 -5.79 16.43
CA LYS A 177 -14.56 -6.34 15.80
C LYS A 177 -14.20 -6.98 14.47
N THR A 178 -14.32 -8.29 14.38
CA THR A 178 -14.14 -9.01 13.11
C THR A 178 -15.41 -8.95 12.27
N LYS A 179 -15.26 -8.62 10.99
CA LYS A 179 -16.29 -8.71 9.95
C LYS A 179 -15.79 -9.65 8.86
N ASN A 180 -16.69 -10.35 8.20
CA ASN A 180 -16.36 -11.14 7.02
C ASN A 180 -16.96 -10.47 5.77
N TRP A 181 -16.12 -10.16 4.77
CA TRP A 181 -16.52 -9.50 3.52
C TRP A 181 -16.23 -10.38 2.30
N PRO A 182 -17.02 -11.43 2.07
CA PRO A 182 -16.73 -12.42 1.01
C PRO A 182 -16.92 -11.86 -0.42
N HIS A 183 -17.58 -10.71 -0.53
CA HIS A 183 -17.80 -9.99 -1.80
C HIS A 183 -16.64 -9.07 -2.16
N LEU A 184 -15.78 -8.73 -1.20
CA LEU A 184 -14.54 -8.00 -1.47
C LEU A 184 -13.47 -9.03 -1.86
N PRO A 185 -12.66 -8.77 -2.89
CA PRO A 185 -11.49 -9.60 -3.18
C PRO A 185 -10.60 -9.74 -1.95
N VAL A 186 -9.87 -10.85 -1.85
CA VAL A 186 -8.79 -10.96 -0.85
C VAL A 186 -7.73 -9.93 -1.22
N CYS A 187 -7.57 -8.93 -0.36
CA CYS A 187 -6.65 -7.83 -0.61
C CYS A 187 -5.23 -8.25 -0.26
N THR A 188 -4.28 -8.02 -1.16
CA THR A 188 -2.84 -8.18 -0.87
C THR A 188 -2.19 -6.90 -0.40
N SER A 189 -2.88 -5.77 -0.55
CA SER A 189 -2.54 -4.50 0.08
C SER A 189 -3.77 -3.59 0.05
N VAL A 190 -3.82 -2.63 0.98
CA VAL A 190 -4.94 -1.68 1.07
C VAL A 190 -4.39 -0.28 1.23
N LEU A 191 -4.96 0.67 0.50
CA LEU A 191 -4.58 2.07 0.55
C LEU A 191 -5.81 2.92 0.87
N ARG A 192 -5.66 3.82 1.84
CA ARG A 192 -6.51 5.00 1.97
C ARG A 192 -5.81 6.17 1.27
N TRP A 193 -6.49 6.77 0.28
CA TRP A 193 -5.98 7.95 -0.41
C TRP A 193 -7.11 8.93 -0.67
N LEU A 194 -6.97 10.15 -0.12
CA LEU A 194 -7.94 11.23 -0.22
C LEU A 194 -9.37 10.75 0.11
N GLU A 195 -9.56 10.12 1.29
CA GLU A 195 -10.86 9.60 1.80
C GLU A 195 -11.43 8.36 1.12
N HIS A 196 -10.71 7.80 0.14
CA HIS A 196 -11.13 6.61 -0.58
C HIS A 196 -10.26 5.42 -0.24
N TYR A 197 -10.90 4.25 -0.12
CA TYR A 197 -10.27 3.01 0.31
C TYR A 197 -10.19 2.04 -0.86
N TYR A 198 -9.00 1.54 -1.13
CA TYR A 198 -8.68 0.72 -2.29
C TYR A 198 -8.05 -0.59 -1.84
N CYS A 199 -8.74 -1.69 -2.12
CA CYS A 199 -8.24 -3.06 -1.97
C CYS A 199 -7.50 -3.45 -3.25
N PHE A 200 -6.18 -3.65 -3.16
CA PHE A 200 -5.37 -4.15 -4.27
C PHE A 200 -5.35 -5.67 -4.25
N HIS A 201 -5.45 -6.28 -5.43
CA HIS A 201 -5.43 -7.73 -5.64
C HIS A 201 -4.88 -7.99 -7.05
N GLY A 202 -3.82 -8.79 -7.16
CA GLY A 202 -3.01 -8.86 -8.37
C GLY A 202 -2.48 -7.48 -8.76
N HIS A 203 -2.55 -7.16 -10.05
CA HIS A 203 -2.29 -5.81 -10.58
C HIS A 203 -3.55 -4.93 -10.68
N ASN A 204 -4.63 -5.36 -10.04
CA ASN A 204 -5.91 -4.66 -10.03
C ASN A 204 -6.19 -4.03 -8.67
N PHE A 205 -7.18 -3.15 -8.63
CA PHE A 205 -7.72 -2.64 -7.38
C PHE A 205 -9.25 -2.53 -7.43
N THR A 206 -9.86 -2.51 -6.25
CA THR A 206 -11.29 -2.34 -6.03
C THR A 206 -11.53 -1.31 -4.92
N ARG A 207 -12.33 -0.27 -5.21
CA ARG A 207 -12.71 0.71 -4.19
C ARG A 207 -13.87 0.17 -3.37
N PHE A 208 -13.76 0.26 -2.05
CA PHE A 208 -14.79 -0.22 -1.12
C PHE A 208 -15.17 0.85 -0.09
N ASN A 209 -16.32 0.66 0.54
CA ASN A 209 -16.72 1.44 1.71
C ASN A 209 -16.11 0.82 2.98
N PRO A 210 -15.36 1.56 3.81
CA PRO A 210 -14.60 1.00 4.93
C PRO A 210 -15.46 0.49 6.09
N VAL A 211 -16.74 0.86 6.15
CA VAL A 211 -17.67 0.40 7.20
C VAL A 211 -18.40 -0.88 6.78
N SER A 212 -18.83 -0.96 5.52
CA SER A 212 -19.72 -2.02 5.02
C SER A 212 -19.04 -3.04 4.11
N GLY A 213 -17.86 -2.74 3.57
CA GLY A 213 -17.19 -3.54 2.53
C GLY A 213 -17.76 -3.34 1.11
N VAL A 214 -18.90 -2.64 0.97
CA VAL A 214 -19.62 -2.52 -0.29
C VAL A 214 -18.77 -1.86 -1.38
N VAL A 215 -18.74 -2.49 -2.54
CA VAL A 215 -18.09 -2.01 -3.76
C VAL A 215 -19.12 -1.30 -4.64
N ASN A 216 -18.85 -0.04 -5.00
CA ASN A 216 -19.72 0.77 -5.84
C ASN A 216 -19.00 1.21 -7.12
N GLY A 217 -19.61 0.95 -8.27
CA GLY A 217 -19.10 1.31 -9.61
C GLY A 217 -18.43 0.12 -10.32
N THR A 218 -17.83 0.39 -11.47
CA THR A 218 -17.19 -0.64 -12.29
C THR A 218 -15.80 -0.97 -11.75
N TYR A 219 -15.67 -2.17 -11.20
CA TYR A 219 -14.44 -2.75 -10.66
C TYR A 219 -14.36 -4.25 -11.04
N PRO A 220 -13.16 -4.86 -11.04
CA PRO A 220 -11.85 -4.27 -10.74
C PRO A 220 -11.36 -3.27 -11.81
N LYS A 221 -10.33 -2.50 -11.47
CA LYS A 221 -9.61 -1.62 -12.40
C LYS A 221 -8.11 -1.94 -12.35
N ASP A 222 -7.44 -1.84 -13.48
CA ASP A 222 -5.99 -2.05 -13.57
C ASP A 222 -5.23 -0.90 -12.92
N ALA A 223 -4.40 -1.21 -11.92
CA ALA A 223 -3.66 -0.23 -11.14
C ALA A 223 -2.69 0.60 -11.99
N ARG A 224 -2.16 0.04 -13.09
CA ARG A 224 -1.21 0.71 -13.99
C ARG A 224 -1.81 1.93 -14.68
N ASN A 225 -3.14 1.98 -14.80
CA ASN A 225 -3.83 3.14 -15.35
C ASN A 225 -3.97 4.29 -14.35
N TYR A 226 -3.80 4.07 -13.04
CA TYR A 226 -4.21 5.02 -11.99
C TYR A 226 -3.12 5.35 -10.96
N PHE A 227 -2.45 4.33 -10.41
CA PHE A 227 -1.54 4.46 -9.26
C PHE A 227 -0.06 4.40 -9.63
N MET A 228 0.26 4.42 -10.93
CA MET A 228 1.63 4.48 -11.41
C MET A 228 1.63 5.01 -12.84
N LYS A 229 2.77 5.54 -13.27
CA LYS A 229 2.97 6.00 -14.64
C LYS A 229 3.65 4.91 -15.44
N CYS A 230 2.90 4.27 -16.32
CA CYS A 230 3.40 3.21 -17.19
C CYS A 230 3.21 3.57 -18.67
N PRO A 231 4.15 3.18 -19.55
CA PRO A 231 3.97 3.35 -21.00
C PRO A 231 2.68 2.67 -21.47
N ASN A 232 1.89 3.36 -22.29
CA ASN A 232 0.60 2.88 -22.83
C ASN A 232 -0.52 2.64 -21.80
N PHE A 233 -0.29 2.99 -20.52
CA PHE A 233 -1.32 3.02 -19.49
C PHE A 233 -1.63 4.47 -19.10
N GLY A 234 -2.86 4.67 -18.66
CA GLY A 234 -3.30 5.96 -18.14
C GLY A 234 -4.81 6.11 -18.21
N HIS A 235 -5.30 7.06 -17.43
CA HIS A 235 -6.68 7.51 -17.49
C HIS A 235 -6.71 9.02 -17.70
N GLY A 236 -7.79 9.53 -18.30
CA GLY A 236 -7.95 10.97 -18.50
C GLY A 236 -6.99 11.59 -19.53
N SER A 237 -6.51 10.82 -20.52
CA SER A 237 -5.56 11.26 -21.56
C SER A 237 -5.97 12.50 -22.38
N HIS A 238 -7.23 12.93 -22.27
CA HIS A 238 -7.78 14.12 -22.93
C HIS A 238 -8.04 15.29 -21.97
N SER A 239 -7.72 15.14 -20.68
CA SER A 239 -7.96 16.15 -19.65
C SER A 239 -6.70 17.01 -19.46
N MET A 240 -6.70 18.20 -20.04
CA MET A 240 -5.66 19.19 -19.76
C MET A 240 -5.90 19.77 -18.37
N VAL A 241 -4.89 19.70 -17.49
CA VAL A 241 -4.94 20.38 -16.19
C VAL A 241 -5.01 21.90 -16.47
N PRO A 242 -6.11 22.58 -16.12
CA PRO A 242 -6.21 24.02 -16.39
C PRO A 242 -5.20 24.79 -15.55
N LYS A 243 -4.78 25.96 -16.02
CA LYS A 243 -4.00 26.87 -15.16
C LYS A 243 -4.87 27.32 -13.99
N CYS A 244 -4.27 27.51 -12.82
CA CYS A 244 -5.00 28.00 -11.65
C CYS A 244 -5.71 29.34 -11.90
N SER A 245 -5.16 30.20 -12.76
CA SER A 245 -5.78 31.48 -13.18
C SER A 245 -7.08 31.30 -13.96
N ASP A 246 -7.28 30.14 -14.58
CA ASP A 246 -8.38 29.86 -15.50
C ASP A 246 -9.48 29.04 -14.80
N ILE A 247 -9.28 28.72 -13.52
CA ILE A 247 -10.24 27.97 -12.71
C ILE A 247 -11.24 28.94 -12.06
N LYS A 248 -12.50 28.85 -12.48
CA LYS A 248 -13.64 29.36 -11.71
C LYS A 248 -14.14 28.23 -10.80
N ILE A 249 -14.21 28.51 -9.50
CA ILE A 249 -14.78 27.63 -8.47
C ILE A 249 -16.27 27.96 -8.35
N ASP A 250 -17.11 26.94 -8.19
CA ASP A 250 -18.55 27.14 -8.02
C ASP A 250 -18.92 27.30 -6.53
N ALA A 251 -18.37 26.44 -5.67
CA ALA A 251 -18.62 26.51 -4.23
C ALA A 251 -17.46 25.90 -3.41
N ILE A 252 -17.37 26.28 -2.14
CA ILE A 252 -16.40 25.74 -1.18
C ILE A 252 -17.02 25.68 0.21
N THR A 253 -16.75 24.62 0.98
CA THR A 253 -17.17 24.52 2.38
C THR A 253 -16.19 23.70 3.21
N THR A 254 -16.28 23.83 4.52
CA THR A 254 -15.64 22.96 5.50
C THR A 254 -16.75 22.37 6.38
N ASP A 255 -16.76 21.06 6.57
CA ASP A 255 -17.74 20.41 7.47
C ASP A 255 -17.31 20.47 8.94
N ASP A 256 -18.21 20.07 9.83
CA ASP A 256 -17.98 20.12 11.28
C ASP A 256 -16.88 19.13 11.74
N ALA A 257 -16.49 18.18 10.88
CA ALA A 257 -15.34 17.29 11.07
C ALA A 257 -14.03 17.87 10.50
N GLY A 258 -14.06 19.09 9.94
CA GLY A 258 -12.90 19.78 9.36
C GLY A 258 -12.58 19.40 7.92
N LYS A 259 -13.38 18.56 7.26
CA LYS A 259 -13.17 18.18 5.87
C LYS A 259 -13.53 19.34 4.97
N THR A 260 -12.60 19.76 4.12
CA THR A 260 -12.75 20.93 3.26
C THR A 260 -12.92 20.51 1.81
N TYR A 261 -14.00 20.95 1.17
CA TYR A 261 -14.40 20.55 -0.17
C TYR A 261 -14.53 21.77 -1.09
N LEU A 262 -13.93 21.65 -2.27
CA LEU A 262 -14.07 22.61 -3.38
C LEU A 262 -14.84 21.96 -4.52
N PHE A 263 -15.79 22.68 -5.11
CA PHE A 263 -16.65 22.19 -6.19
C PHE A 263 -16.48 22.99 -7.48
N ARG A 264 -16.47 22.29 -8.61
CA ARG A 264 -16.45 22.87 -9.97
C ARG A 264 -17.11 21.91 -10.96
N GLY A 265 -18.22 22.33 -11.55
CA GLY A 265 -19.05 21.50 -12.40
C GLY A 265 -19.39 20.18 -11.71
N PRO A 266 -19.30 19.04 -12.39
CA PRO A 266 -19.56 17.73 -11.78
C PRO A 266 -18.39 17.20 -10.93
N MET A 267 -17.38 18.02 -10.64
CA MET A 267 -16.20 17.61 -9.89
C MET A 267 -16.14 18.27 -8.52
N TYR A 268 -15.58 17.55 -7.55
CA TYR A 268 -15.17 18.09 -6.26
C TYR A 268 -13.71 17.71 -5.96
N MET A 269 -13.07 18.44 -5.07
CA MET A 269 -11.72 18.14 -4.57
C MET A 269 -11.71 18.32 -3.06
N ARG A 270 -11.06 17.39 -2.35
CA ARG A 270 -10.81 17.50 -0.92
C ARG A 270 -9.49 18.24 -0.67
N LEU A 271 -9.53 19.30 0.13
CA LEU A 271 -8.41 20.24 0.33
C LEU A 271 -7.66 20.01 1.65
N ASP A 272 -8.34 19.53 2.69
CA ASP A 272 -7.71 19.24 3.99
C ASP A 272 -6.67 18.11 3.89
N THR A 273 -6.80 17.23 2.89
CA THR A 273 -5.88 16.11 2.63
C THR A 273 -4.75 16.44 1.65
N HIS A 274 -4.50 17.74 1.35
CA HIS A 274 -3.51 18.17 0.35
C HIS A 274 -2.09 17.62 0.57
N ARG A 275 -1.72 17.30 1.82
CA ARG A 275 -0.47 16.61 2.16
C ARG A 275 -0.30 15.30 1.38
N ASP A 276 -1.38 14.54 1.23
CA ASP A 276 -1.38 13.24 0.55
C ASP A 276 -1.62 13.39 -0.98
N GLY A 277 -1.77 14.62 -1.46
CA GLY A 277 -1.99 14.97 -2.85
C GLY A 277 -3.30 15.73 -3.11
N LEU A 278 -3.48 16.15 -4.36
CA LEU A 278 -4.68 16.84 -4.83
C LEU A 278 -5.23 16.09 -6.05
N HIS A 279 -6.51 15.73 -6.00
CA HIS A 279 -7.16 15.04 -7.10
C HIS A 279 -8.65 15.40 -7.16
N PRO A 280 -9.18 15.80 -8.34
CA PRO A 280 -10.59 16.04 -8.50
C PRO A 280 -11.34 14.71 -8.68
N PHE A 281 -12.44 14.53 -7.97
CA PHE A 281 -13.33 13.38 -8.06
C PHE A 281 -14.68 13.81 -8.63
N GLN A 282 -15.36 12.92 -9.34
CA GLN A 282 -16.76 13.14 -9.73
C GLN A 282 -17.60 13.25 -8.46
N ILE A 283 -18.47 14.26 -8.37
CA ILE A 283 -19.31 14.54 -7.20
C ILE A 283 -20.19 13.33 -6.81
N THR A 284 -20.62 12.55 -7.80
CA THR A 284 -21.37 11.29 -7.64
C THR A 284 -20.60 10.20 -6.90
N ARG A 285 -19.27 10.32 -6.72
CA ARG A 285 -18.49 9.36 -5.92
C ARG A 285 -18.85 9.38 -4.44
N THR A 286 -19.29 10.54 -3.95
CA THR A 286 -19.63 10.78 -2.54
C THR A 286 -21.10 11.11 -2.40
N TRP A 287 -21.61 12.03 -3.22
CA TRP A 287 -23.03 12.43 -3.23
C TRP A 287 -23.72 11.87 -4.48
N LYS A 288 -24.19 10.61 -4.37
CA LYS A 288 -24.72 9.83 -5.52
C LYS A 288 -25.86 10.51 -6.27
N GLU A 289 -26.66 11.31 -5.57
CA GLU A 289 -27.86 11.97 -6.12
C GLU A 289 -27.54 13.27 -6.85
N LEU A 290 -26.33 13.82 -6.68
CA LEU A 290 -25.91 15.06 -7.34
C LEU A 290 -25.12 14.74 -8.60
N THR A 291 -25.65 15.04 -9.78
CA THR A 291 -24.97 14.73 -11.06
C THR A 291 -24.37 15.96 -11.75
N ASN A 292 -24.90 17.16 -11.48
CA ASN A 292 -24.63 18.37 -12.28
C ASN A 292 -23.85 19.45 -11.51
N GLY A 293 -23.18 19.08 -10.43
CA GLY A 293 -22.46 20.02 -9.56
C GLY A 293 -23.36 20.74 -8.56
N VAL A 294 -22.86 21.85 -8.02
CA VAL A 294 -23.52 22.70 -7.02
C VAL A 294 -23.26 24.16 -7.34
N ASP A 295 -24.21 25.04 -7.02
CA ASP A 295 -24.07 26.49 -7.18
C ASP A 295 -23.73 27.18 -5.84
N ALA A 296 -24.09 26.55 -4.71
CA ALA A 296 -23.67 26.97 -3.38
C ALA A 296 -23.60 25.75 -2.44
N VAL A 297 -22.75 25.83 -1.43
CA VAL A 297 -22.61 24.81 -0.39
C VAL A 297 -22.31 25.44 0.97
N PHE A 298 -22.90 24.89 2.03
CA PHE A 298 -22.56 25.25 3.41
C PHE A 298 -22.74 24.06 4.35
N SER A 299 -22.05 24.09 5.48
CA SER A 299 -22.17 23.08 6.54
C SER A 299 -22.86 23.68 7.76
N PHE A 300 -23.77 22.92 8.38
CA PHE A 300 -24.48 23.34 9.59
C PHE A 300 -25.04 22.13 10.34
N MET A 301 -24.71 22.01 11.64
CA MET A 301 -25.22 20.95 12.53
C MET A 301 -24.99 19.53 11.97
N ASP A 302 -23.72 19.19 11.74
CA ASP A 302 -23.21 17.91 11.24
C ASP A 302 -23.77 17.51 9.86
N LYS A 303 -24.23 18.49 9.08
CA LYS A 303 -24.82 18.29 7.75
C LYS A 303 -24.18 19.24 6.74
N ILE A 304 -24.01 18.73 5.52
CA ILE A 304 -23.62 19.52 4.36
C ILE A 304 -24.87 19.78 3.51
N TYR A 305 -25.15 21.04 3.24
CA TYR A 305 -26.26 21.51 2.40
C TYR A 305 -25.70 21.92 1.04
N MET A 306 -26.17 21.26 0.00
CA MET A 306 -25.76 21.50 -1.38
C MET A 306 -26.94 22.07 -2.18
N ILE A 307 -26.74 23.23 -2.77
CA ILE A 307 -27.78 23.97 -3.48
C ILE A 307 -27.46 23.93 -4.97
N LYS A 308 -28.44 23.51 -5.76
CA LYS A 308 -28.44 23.62 -7.22
C LYS A 308 -29.70 24.37 -7.64
N VAL A 309 -29.55 25.44 -8.41
CA VAL A 309 -30.66 26.21 -8.97
C VAL A 309 -31.02 25.56 -10.31
N GLU A 310 -32.25 25.07 -10.42
CA GLU A 310 -32.83 24.68 -11.71
C GLU A 310 -33.36 25.95 -12.38
N LEU A 311 -32.87 26.23 -13.59
CA LEU A 311 -33.32 27.34 -14.44
C LEU A 311 -34.34 26.86 -15.47
#